data_AF-K9ZQE7-F1
#
_entry.id   AF-K9ZQE7-F1
#
_cell.length_a   1.000
_cell.length_b   1.000
_cell.length_c   1.000
_cell.angle_alpha   90.00
_cell.angle_beta   90.00
_cell.angle_gamma   90.00
#
_symmetry.space_group_name_H-M   'P 1'
#
loop_
_entity.id
_entity.type
_entity.pdbx_description
1 polymer ?
#
loop_
_entity_poly.entity_id
_entity_poly.type
_entity_poly.pdbx_seq_one_letter_code
_entity_poly.pdbx_strand_id
1 'polypeptide(L)'
;MKKPDFSVNYTLDKIIQSKPIGYGIISKYIYSNNSFSSESFNLPLYECFWLDHTIDIQINFHKFDLGSTEPLTIALPQNQMYGDQYPIHLQIDREGHIYSSMQRTLIQRIISLRNKLVIQSNEALLSDWIFDLRTLIGDTISLVEITLNQFYNKAQYDPLPGWNFDKEKVGEKFGRRFRDKLKWIGQITGNPLDNAVDELSSFHNLREIRNHMMHFDPPSLIVPLEEAAIWLNQIVDVAFLVRKIRDKIGASGSTSILNFMLQKKVIFVPEPSFASRLPLNSRESGYLCSCWPNENHNTEDNLNIKDDVTKSVADLQIASSVQSLEIEQQSGLGTVQTDSSTNSLPSKRRSTPKGFGKK
;
A
#
# COMPACT_ATOMS: atom_id res chain seq x y z
N MET A 1 -33.84 -11.20 -6.50
CA MET A 1 -33.45 -12.18 -5.46
C MET A 1 -32.95 -11.42 -4.23
N LYS A 2 -33.54 -11.62 -3.04
CA LYS A 2 -32.92 -11.16 -1.79
C LYS A 2 -31.68 -12.01 -1.57
N LYS A 3 -30.49 -11.39 -1.50
CA LYS A 3 -29.28 -12.12 -1.10
C LYS A 3 -29.43 -12.53 0.36
N PRO A 4 -29.01 -13.75 0.75
CA PRO A 4 -29.15 -14.22 2.13
C PRO A 4 -28.29 -13.36 3.06
N ASP A 5 -28.88 -12.96 4.17
CA ASP A 5 -28.15 -12.44 5.32
C ASP A 5 -27.55 -13.62 6.08
N PHE A 6 -26.32 -13.48 6.57
CA PHE A 6 -25.62 -14.51 7.33
C PHE A 6 -24.94 -13.91 8.55
N SER A 7 -24.47 -14.74 9.47
CA SER A 7 -23.68 -14.30 10.62
C SER A 7 -22.39 -15.10 10.67
N VAL A 8 -21.33 -14.49 11.19
CA VAL A 8 -20.01 -15.11 11.30
C VAL A 8 -19.72 -15.33 12.77
N ASN A 9 -19.35 -16.55 13.12
CA ASN A 9 -18.81 -16.88 14.44
C ASN A 9 -17.28 -16.82 14.35
N TYR A 10 -16.65 -16.16 15.32
CA TYR A 10 -15.20 -16.09 15.43
C TYR A 10 -14.77 -16.09 16.89
N THR A 11 -13.52 -16.46 17.14
CA THR A 11 -12.97 -16.60 18.49
C THR A 11 -11.82 -15.62 18.66
N LEU A 12 -11.90 -14.82 19.73
CA LEU A 12 -10.74 -14.11 20.29
C LEU A 12 -10.33 -14.87 21.55
N ASP A 13 -11.08 -14.71 22.64
CA ASP A 13 -10.99 -15.54 23.86
C ASP A 13 -12.28 -16.34 24.13
N LYS A 14 -13.37 -15.95 23.47
CA LYS A 14 -14.70 -16.56 23.53
C LYS A 14 -15.29 -16.57 22.13
N ILE A 15 -16.24 -17.47 21.88
CA ILE A 15 -16.99 -17.47 20.63
C ILE A 15 -17.89 -16.23 20.61
N ILE A 16 -17.67 -15.36 19.64
CA ILE A 16 -18.45 -14.16 19.38
C ILE A 16 -19.19 -14.36 18.07
N GLN A 17 -20.47 -14.01 18.04
CA GLN A 17 -21.29 -14.03 16.83
C GLN A 17 -21.48 -12.60 16.32
N SER A 18 -21.21 -12.39 15.02
CA SER A 18 -21.47 -11.10 14.38
C SER A 18 -22.97 -10.79 14.35
N LYS A 19 -23.31 -9.51 14.20
CA LYS A 19 -24.67 -9.15 13.74
C LYS A 19 -24.91 -9.74 12.34
N PRO A 20 -26.18 -9.87 11.89
CA PRO A 20 -26.46 -10.24 10.51
C PRO A 20 -25.71 -9.32 9.54
N ILE A 21 -24.92 -9.93 8.68
CA ILE A 21 -24.17 -9.28 7.62
C ILE A 21 -24.69 -9.77 6.28
N GLY A 22 -24.72 -8.85 5.33
CA GLY A 22 -25.20 -9.09 3.98
C GLY A 22 -24.91 -7.85 3.17
N TYR A 23 -24.79 -8.01 1.85
CA TYR A 23 -24.49 -6.87 0.97
C TYR A 23 -25.49 -5.73 1.17
N GLY A 24 -26.79 -6.02 1.23
CA GLY A 24 -27.82 -4.99 1.45
C GLY A 24 -27.67 -4.25 2.79
N ILE A 25 -27.30 -4.96 3.86
CA ILE A 25 -27.12 -4.39 5.19
C ILE A 25 -25.88 -3.49 5.21
N ILE A 26 -24.74 -4.00 4.73
CA ILE A 26 -23.48 -3.26 4.69
C ILE A 26 -23.60 -2.05 3.76
N SER A 27 -24.17 -2.22 2.57
CA SER A 27 -24.41 -1.09 1.65
C SER A 27 -25.31 -0.04 2.29
N LYS A 28 -26.43 -0.43 2.91
CA LYS A 28 -27.32 0.54 3.60
C LYS A 28 -26.58 1.29 4.71
N TYR A 29 -25.73 0.61 5.47
CA TYR A 29 -24.90 1.22 6.50
C TYR A 29 -23.91 2.22 5.89
N ILE A 30 -23.17 1.82 4.85
CA ILE A 30 -22.21 2.71 4.16
C ILE A 30 -22.92 3.93 3.57
N TYR A 31 -24.07 3.75 2.92
CA TYR A 31 -24.86 4.86 2.38
C TYR A 31 -25.33 5.84 3.46
N SER A 32 -25.70 5.33 4.63
CA SER A 32 -26.21 6.17 5.73
C SER A 32 -25.09 6.89 6.47
N ASN A 33 -23.92 6.25 6.63
CA ASN A 33 -22.83 6.75 7.48
C ASN A 33 -21.63 7.28 6.71
N ASN A 34 -21.59 7.12 5.37
CA ASN A 34 -20.44 7.42 4.51
C ASN A 34 -19.11 6.81 5.00
N SER A 35 -19.22 5.68 5.69
CA SER A 35 -18.12 4.98 6.35
C SER A 35 -18.52 3.55 6.66
N PHE A 36 -17.53 2.72 6.94
CA PHE A 36 -17.64 1.36 7.44
C PHE A 36 -16.98 1.27 8.82
N SER A 37 -17.61 0.50 9.71
CA SER A 37 -17.13 0.19 11.05
C SER A 37 -17.35 -1.30 11.31
N SER A 38 -16.27 -2.06 11.50
CA SER A 38 -16.36 -3.48 11.85
C SER A 38 -17.09 -3.71 13.18
N GLU A 39 -16.85 -2.84 14.16
CA GLU A 39 -17.47 -2.87 15.49
C GLU A 39 -18.99 -2.74 15.41
N SER A 40 -19.50 -1.91 14.51
CA SER A 40 -20.96 -1.73 14.32
C SER A 40 -21.67 -3.03 13.95
N PHE A 41 -20.94 -3.98 13.35
CA PHE A 41 -21.41 -5.32 12.96
C PHE A 41 -20.93 -6.44 13.90
N ASN A 42 -20.22 -6.11 14.98
CA ASN A 42 -19.54 -7.09 15.84
C ASN A 42 -18.64 -8.02 15.00
N LEU A 43 -17.81 -7.44 14.13
CA LEU A 43 -16.79 -8.13 13.34
C LEU A 43 -15.40 -7.88 13.96
N PRO A 44 -14.44 -8.81 13.76
CA PRO A 44 -13.06 -8.55 14.16
C PRO A 44 -12.52 -7.30 13.45
N LEU A 45 -11.50 -6.67 14.06
CA LEU A 45 -10.81 -5.54 13.46
C LEU A 45 -10.24 -5.97 12.11
N TYR A 46 -10.64 -5.26 11.06
CA TYR A 46 -10.07 -5.44 9.73
C TYR A 46 -8.85 -4.54 9.62
N GLU A 47 -7.67 -5.12 9.85
CA GLU A 47 -6.36 -4.45 9.77
C GLU A 47 -5.23 -5.45 9.44
N CYS A 48 -4.09 -4.92 8.99
CA CYS A 48 -2.84 -5.64 8.84
C CYS A 48 -1.90 -5.24 9.98
N PHE A 49 -1.59 -6.15 10.90
CA PHE A 49 -0.86 -5.81 12.13
C PHE A 49 0.43 -5.02 11.88
N TRP A 50 1.34 -5.51 11.04
CA TRP A 50 2.63 -4.84 10.84
C TRP A 50 2.56 -3.54 10.01
N LEU A 51 1.46 -3.29 9.28
CA LEU A 51 1.26 -2.07 8.50
C LEU A 51 0.42 -1.02 9.22
N ASP A 52 -0.73 -1.42 9.76
CA ASP A 52 -1.76 -0.55 10.32
C ASP A 52 -1.65 -0.36 11.83
N HIS A 53 -1.09 -1.34 12.55
CA HIS A 53 -1.04 -1.27 14.00
C HIS A 53 -0.13 -0.12 14.42
N THR A 54 -0.67 0.74 15.27
CA THR A 54 0.03 1.92 15.77
C THR A 54 -0.08 1.92 17.28
N ILE A 55 1.08 1.85 17.93
CA ILE A 55 1.24 2.20 19.32
C ILE A 55 1.64 3.68 19.33
N ASP A 56 0.76 4.51 19.90
CA ASP A 56 0.96 5.93 20.12
C ASP A 56 0.97 6.17 21.63
N ILE A 57 2.12 6.58 22.15
CA ILE A 57 2.28 6.91 23.56
C ILE A 57 2.72 8.37 23.65
N GLN A 58 1.98 9.12 24.46
CA GLN A 58 2.33 10.47 24.87
C GLN A 58 2.80 10.44 26.32
N ILE A 59 3.96 11.04 26.58
CA ILE A 59 4.42 11.30 27.95
C ILE A 59 4.61 12.79 28.18
N ASN A 60 4.26 13.23 29.38
CA ASN A 60 4.38 14.60 29.85
C ASN A 60 5.15 14.67 31.18
N PHE A 61 5.98 13.67 31.44
CA PHE A 61 6.81 13.58 32.62
C PHE A 61 8.22 13.17 32.22
N HIS A 62 9.16 13.51 33.09
CA HIS A 62 10.53 13.05 33.05
C HIS A 62 10.95 12.71 34.48
N LYS A 63 11.45 11.48 34.70
CA LYS A 63 11.82 10.98 36.03
C LYS A 63 13.08 10.12 35.94
N PHE A 64 13.95 10.28 36.92
CA PHE A 64 15.11 9.41 37.12
C PHE A 64 14.80 8.36 38.17
N ASP A 65 15.35 7.16 38.00
CA ASP A 65 15.45 6.20 39.08
C ASP A 65 16.59 6.63 40.02
N LEU A 66 16.32 6.73 41.32
CA LEU A 66 17.31 7.14 42.32
C LEU A 66 18.47 6.13 42.47
N GLY A 67 18.30 4.90 41.99
CA GLY A 67 19.31 3.84 41.98
C GLY A 67 20.01 3.61 40.64
N SER A 68 19.63 4.33 39.58
CA SER A 68 20.19 4.17 38.24
C SER A 68 20.67 5.51 37.69
N THR A 69 21.67 5.48 36.82
CA THR A 69 22.05 6.65 36.00
C THR A 69 21.12 6.85 34.81
N GLU A 70 20.20 5.92 34.56
CA GLU A 70 19.30 5.94 33.41
C GLU A 70 17.94 6.57 33.73
N PRO A 71 17.37 7.34 32.79
CA PRO A 71 16.02 7.86 32.93
C PRO A 71 14.98 6.74 32.78
N LEU A 72 13.82 6.93 33.41
CA LEU A 72 12.67 6.05 33.19
C LEU A 72 12.25 6.13 31.72
N THR A 73 12.41 5.03 30.99
CA THR A 73 12.27 4.98 29.54
C THR A 73 11.12 4.06 29.14
N ILE A 74 10.29 4.50 28.20
CA ILE A 74 9.28 3.66 27.55
C ILE A 74 9.85 3.17 26.22
N ALA A 75 9.90 1.86 26.02
CA ALA A 75 10.33 1.23 24.77
C ALA A 75 9.15 0.54 24.07
N LEU A 76 9.08 0.66 22.75
CA LEU A 76 8.06 -0.02 21.94
C LEU A 76 8.59 -1.33 21.33
N PRO A 77 7.78 -2.41 21.29
CA PRO A 77 8.20 -3.71 20.78
C PRO A 77 8.16 -3.76 19.23
N GLN A 78 9.04 -3.01 18.57
CA GLN A 78 9.14 -2.98 17.09
C GLN A 78 9.42 -4.34 16.46
N ASN A 79 10.09 -5.23 17.20
CA ASN A 79 10.38 -6.59 16.77
C ASN A 79 9.11 -7.42 16.49
N GLN A 80 7.98 -7.11 17.13
CA GLN A 80 6.70 -7.76 16.81
C GLN A 80 6.22 -7.40 15.39
N MET A 81 6.62 -6.24 14.85
CA MET A 81 6.21 -5.80 13.52
C MET A 81 7.22 -6.22 12.44
N TYR A 82 8.51 -6.07 12.69
CA TYR A 82 9.57 -6.23 11.70
C TYR A 82 10.58 -7.36 12.02
N GLY A 83 10.33 -8.17 13.04
CA GLY A 83 11.20 -9.27 13.47
C GLY A 83 12.31 -8.83 14.41
N ASP A 84 12.93 -9.83 15.06
CA ASP A 84 13.95 -9.63 16.10
C ASP A 84 15.25 -9.02 15.56
N GLN A 85 15.49 -9.09 14.25
CA GLN A 85 16.68 -8.52 13.60
C GLN A 85 16.50 -7.06 13.17
N TYR A 86 15.33 -6.45 13.42
CA TYR A 86 15.10 -5.04 13.08
C TYR A 86 15.94 -4.12 13.98
N PRO A 87 16.81 -3.26 13.43
CA PRO A 87 17.84 -2.57 14.21
C PRO A 87 17.33 -1.30 14.94
N ILE A 88 16.07 -0.91 14.77
CA ILE A 88 15.54 0.32 15.37
C ILE A 88 14.76 -0.03 16.63
N HIS A 89 15.26 0.49 17.76
CA HIS A 89 14.61 0.42 19.06
C HIS A 89 14.01 1.79 19.39
N LEU A 90 12.70 1.91 19.23
CA LEU A 90 11.99 3.15 19.55
C LEU A 90 11.85 3.26 21.06
N GLN A 91 12.42 4.33 21.62
CA GLN A 91 12.35 4.63 23.04
C GLN A 91 12.12 6.12 23.27
N ILE A 92 11.43 6.45 24.35
CA ILE A 92 11.22 7.83 24.80
C ILE A 92 11.43 7.93 26.31
N ASP A 93 12.22 8.90 26.73
CA ASP A 93 12.62 9.16 28.12
C ASP A 93 12.20 10.55 28.62
N ARG A 94 11.64 11.39 27.74
CA ARG A 94 11.27 12.79 27.98
C ARG A 94 9.92 13.14 27.35
N GLU A 95 9.38 14.29 27.73
CA GLU A 95 8.11 14.80 27.24
C GLU A 95 8.03 14.77 25.71
N GLY A 96 7.00 14.12 25.17
CA GLY A 96 6.85 13.95 23.74
C GLY A 96 5.93 12.80 23.34
N HIS A 97 6.05 12.43 22.07
CA HIS A 97 5.29 11.35 21.45
C HIS A 97 6.22 10.30 20.86
N ILE A 98 5.81 9.04 20.97
CA ILE A 98 6.44 7.92 20.29
C ILE A 98 5.38 7.15 19.50
N TYR A 99 5.66 6.93 18.22
CA TYR A 99 4.77 6.23 17.29
C TYR A 99 5.46 5.00 16.73
N SER A 100 4.83 3.83 16.82
CA SER A 100 5.35 2.61 16.16
C SER A 100 5.22 2.66 14.64
N SER A 101 4.16 3.31 14.15
CA SER A 101 3.90 3.59 12.74
C SER A 101 3.04 4.84 12.62
N MET A 102 3.15 5.55 11.51
CA MET A 102 2.30 6.70 11.20
C MET A 102 1.20 6.36 10.19
N GLN A 103 1.15 5.11 9.69
CA GLN A 103 0.26 4.72 8.59
C GLN A 103 -1.22 5.02 8.89
N ARG A 104 -1.73 4.54 10.02
CA ARG A 104 -3.14 4.71 10.41
C ARG A 104 -3.47 6.17 10.68
N THR A 105 -2.62 6.85 11.45
CA THR A 105 -2.77 8.26 11.80
C THR A 105 -2.80 9.14 10.54
N LEU A 106 -1.91 8.85 9.58
CA LEU A 106 -1.84 9.57 8.32
C LEU A 106 -3.10 9.38 7.47
N ILE A 107 -3.62 8.15 7.36
CA ILE A 107 -4.88 7.90 6.65
C ILE A 107 -6.04 8.67 7.29
N GLN A 108 -6.16 8.62 8.63
CA GLN A 108 -7.21 9.34 9.35
C GLN A 108 -7.10 10.86 9.14
N ARG A 109 -5.87 11.40 9.16
CA ARG A 109 -5.59 12.81 8.87
C ARG A 109 -5.99 13.19 7.45
N ILE A 110 -5.63 12.39 6.44
CA ILE A 110 -6.00 12.61 5.04
C ILE A 110 -7.52 12.66 4.89
N ILE A 111 -8.25 11.69 5.47
CA ILE A 111 -9.72 11.67 5.44
C ILE A 111 -10.29 12.93 6.09
N SER A 112 -9.81 13.28 7.29
CA SER A 112 -10.28 14.46 8.03
C SER A 112 -10.04 15.75 7.26
N LEU A 113 -8.83 15.95 6.74
CA LEU A 113 -8.44 17.16 6.03
C LEU A 113 -9.16 17.29 4.68
N ARG A 114 -9.35 16.18 3.96
CA ARG A 114 -10.18 16.17 2.75
C ARG A 114 -11.62 16.57 3.05
N ASN A 115 -12.22 15.99 4.10
CA ASN A 115 -13.58 16.36 4.51
C ASN A 115 -13.68 17.84 4.89
N LYS A 116 -12.69 18.35 5.64
CA LYS A 116 -12.59 19.78 5.97
C LYS A 116 -12.61 20.65 4.71
N LEU A 117 -11.72 20.40 3.75
CA LEU A 117 -11.63 21.17 2.50
C LEU A 117 -12.92 21.13 1.68
N VAL A 118 -13.60 19.98 1.63
CA VAL A 118 -14.85 19.83 0.88
C VAL A 118 -16.01 20.54 1.58
N ILE A 119 -16.15 20.38 2.89
CA ILE A 119 -17.21 21.01 3.69
C ILE A 119 -17.04 22.54 3.69
N GLN A 120 -15.80 23.01 3.83
CA GLN A 120 -15.44 24.43 3.82
C GLN A 120 -15.06 24.92 2.41
N SER A 121 -15.66 24.36 1.36
CA SER A 121 -15.36 24.75 -0.03
C SER A 121 -15.75 26.19 -0.36
N ASN A 122 -16.60 26.81 0.46
CA ASN A 122 -16.86 28.25 0.41
C ASN A 122 -15.62 29.11 0.76
N GLU A 123 -14.61 28.52 1.41
CA GLU A 123 -13.35 29.16 1.76
C GLU A 123 -12.24 28.90 0.72
N ALA A 124 -12.54 28.27 -0.41
CA ALA A 124 -11.53 27.80 -1.35
C ALA A 124 -10.67 28.90 -2.02
N LEU A 125 -11.09 30.16 -1.90
CA LEU A 125 -10.32 31.33 -2.34
C LEU A 125 -9.42 31.92 -1.25
N LEU A 126 -9.48 31.39 -0.01
CA LEU A 126 -8.62 31.81 1.09
C LEU A 126 -7.29 31.07 1.06
N SER A 127 -6.21 31.74 1.47
CA SER A 127 -4.86 31.16 1.47
C SER A 127 -4.76 29.92 2.36
N ASP A 128 -5.41 29.92 3.53
CA ASP A 128 -5.40 28.79 4.46
C ASP A 128 -5.96 27.52 3.82
N TRP A 129 -7.02 27.63 2.99
CA TRP A 129 -7.58 26.50 2.27
C TRP A 129 -6.57 25.92 1.26
N ILE A 130 -5.81 26.77 0.56
CA ILE A 130 -4.75 26.35 -0.37
C ILE A 130 -3.59 25.67 0.38
N PHE A 131 -3.21 26.16 1.56
CA PHE A 131 -2.18 25.52 2.38
C PHE A 131 -2.65 24.18 2.95
N ASP A 132 -3.91 24.07 3.36
CA ASP A 132 -4.52 22.81 3.76
C ASP A 132 -4.57 21.81 2.59
N LEU A 133 -4.87 22.27 1.37
CA LEU A 133 -4.81 21.45 0.16
C LEU A 133 -3.38 20.96 -0.11
N ARG A 134 -2.38 21.85 0.00
CA ARG A 134 -0.95 21.48 -0.11
C ARG A 134 -0.58 20.39 0.91
N THR A 135 -1.01 20.56 2.17
CA THR A 135 -0.77 19.56 3.23
C THR A 135 -1.46 18.25 2.91
N LEU A 136 -2.71 18.26 2.44
CA LEU A 136 -3.45 17.05 2.06
C LEU A 136 -2.74 16.27 0.95
N ILE A 137 -2.31 16.96 -0.10
CA ILE A 137 -1.55 16.35 -1.20
C ILE A 137 -0.24 15.78 -0.67
N GLY A 138 0.49 16.54 0.16
CA GLY A 138 1.74 16.08 0.80
C GLY A 138 1.54 14.80 1.61
N ASP A 139 0.56 14.78 2.51
CA ASP A 139 0.20 13.63 3.34
C ASP A 139 -0.18 12.41 2.49
N THR A 140 -0.92 12.64 1.40
CA THR A 140 -1.32 11.58 0.45
C THR A 140 -0.13 10.95 -0.26
N ILE A 141 0.85 11.75 -0.71
CA ILE A 141 2.09 11.23 -1.31
C ILE A 141 2.91 10.46 -0.26
N SER A 142 3.05 11.04 0.93
CA SER A 142 3.76 10.40 2.04
C SER A 142 3.19 9.04 2.39
N LEU A 143 1.87 8.84 2.32
CA LEU A 143 1.20 7.56 2.59
C LEU A 143 1.72 6.41 1.72
N VAL A 144 1.91 6.64 0.42
CA VAL A 144 2.43 5.61 -0.48
C VAL A 144 3.89 5.33 -0.18
N GLU A 145 4.70 6.36 0.08
CA GLU A 145 6.12 6.18 0.39
C GLU A 145 6.34 5.43 1.70
N ILE A 146 5.62 5.77 2.77
CA ILE A 146 5.73 5.04 4.04
C ILE A 146 5.29 3.58 3.86
N THR A 147 4.24 3.31 3.07
CA THR A 147 3.79 1.94 2.77
C THR A 147 4.91 1.13 2.13
N LEU A 148 5.59 1.67 1.12
CA LEU A 148 6.70 0.99 0.42
C LEU A 148 7.93 0.82 1.32
N ASN A 149 8.23 1.81 2.17
CA ASN A 149 9.36 1.72 3.10
C ASN A 149 9.10 0.70 4.22
N GLN A 150 7.87 0.64 4.76
CA GLN A 150 7.48 -0.39 5.73
C GLN A 150 7.54 -1.78 5.10
N PHE A 151 7.06 -1.92 3.86
CA PHE A 151 7.15 -3.17 3.09
C PHE A 151 8.61 -3.61 2.90
N TYR A 152 9.50 -2.70 2.50
CA TYR A 152 10.93 -2.99 2.38
C TYR A 152 11.53 -3.49 3.71
N ASN A 153 11.27 -2.79 4.81
CA ASN A 153 11.78 -3.18 6.12
C ASN A 153 11.24 -4.55 6.53
N LYS A 154 9.93 -4.78 6.35
CA LYS A 154 9.31 -6.07 6.66
C LYS A 154 9.97 -7.20 5.86
N ALA A 155 10.17 -7.01 4.57
CA ALA A 155 10.78 -8.02 3.72
C ALA A 155 12.24 -8.30 4.08
N GLN A 156 12.99 -7.29 4.49
CA GLN A 156 14.39 -7.43 4.87
C GLN A 156 14.57 -8.19 6.19
N TYR A 157 13.74 -7.93 7.19
CA TYR A 157 13.99 -8.37 8.57
C TYR A 157 13.05 -9.47 9.05
N ASP A 158 11.86 -9.60 8.45
CA ASP A 158 10.87 -10.63 8.79
C ASP A 158 9.94 -10.93 7.59
N PRO A 159 10.49 -11.53 6.52
CA PRO A 159 9.75 -11.77 5.29
C PRO A 159 8.55 -12.70 5.51
N LEU A 160 7.42 -12.38 4.89
CA LEU A 160 6.26 -13.27 4.87
C LEU A 160 6.53 -14.52 4.00
N PRO A 161 5.79 -15.62 4.20
CA PRO A 161 5.90 -16.80 3.35
C PRO A 161 5.77 -16.47 1.86
N GLY A 162 6.74 -16.93 1.07
CA GLY A 162 6.82 -16.67 -0.38
C GLY A 162 7.54 -15.37 -0.77
N TRP A 163 7.88 -14.50 0.18
CA TRP A 163 8.73 -13.34 -0.10
C TRP A 163 10.21 -13.76 -0.16
N ASN A 164 10.94 -13.23 -1.13
CA ASN A 164 12.38 -13.42 -1.28
C ASN A 164 13.09 -12.06 -1.30
N PHE A 165 13.84 -11.75 -0.25
CA PHE A 165 14.57 -10.49 -0.16
C PHE A 165 16.03 -10.69 -0.57
N ASP A 166 16.36 -10.26 -1.78
CA ASP A 166 17.72 -10.21 -2.29
C ASP A 166 18.19 -8.74 -2.37
N LYS A 167 19.14 -8.38 -1.50
CA LYS A 167 19.63 -7.00 -1.41
C LYS A 167 20.27 -6.52 -2.71
N GLU A 168 20.87 -7.39 -3.51
CA GLU A 168 21.50 -6.99 -4.79
C GLU A 168 20.44 -6.65 -5.84
N LYS A 169 19.34 -7.42 -5.89
CA LYS A 169 18.23 -7.19 -6.83
C LYS A 169 17.34 -6.02 -6.40
N VAL A 170 16.95 -6.00 -5.14
CA VAL A 170 16.05 -4.98 -4.56
C VAL A 170 16.78 -3.65 -4.40
N GLY A 171 18.06 -3.73 -4.03
CA GLY A 171 18.97 -2.61 -3.82
C GLY A 171 18.67 -1.79 -2.56
N GLU A 172 19.38 -0.66 -2.42
CA GLU A 172 19.33 0.16 -1.21
C GLU A 172 17.98 0.84 -0.97
N LYS A 173 17.60 0.98 0.30
CA LYS A 173 16.34 1.63 0.71
C LYS A 173 16.31 3.14 0.39
N PHE A 174 17.44 3.82 0.56
CA PHE A 174 17.55 5.27 0.50
C PHE A 174 18.08 5.76 -0.85
N GLY A 175 17.81 7.04 -1.18
CA GLY A 175 18.32 7.68 -2.41
C GLY A 175 17.72 7.15 -3.71
N ARG A 176 16.64 6.37 -3.65
CA ARG A 176 15.99 5.77 -4.82
C ARG A 176 14.82 6.58 -5.34
N ARG A 177 14.63 6.54 -6.66
CA ARG A 177 13.45 7.13 -7.31
C ARG A 177 12.23 6.31 -6.94
N PHE A 178 11.07 6.96 -6.88
CA PHE A 178 9.79 6.31 -6.59
C PHE A 178 9.50 5.10 -7.49
N ARG A 179 9.77 5.21 -8.80
CA ARG A 179 9.58 4.10 -9.76
C ARG A 179 10.41 2.86 -9.39
N ASP A 180 11.61 3.07 -8.85
CA ASP A 180 12.49 1.97 -8.47
C ASP A 180 11.97 1.30 -7.18
N LYS A 181 11.33 2.07 -6.29
CA LYS A 181 10.64 1.53 -5.11
C LYS A 181 9.41 0.71 -5.47
N LEU A 182 8.68 1.05 -6.52
CA LEU A 182 7.55 0.23 -7.00
C LEU A 182 8.02 -1.15 -7.47
N LYS A 183 9.21 -1.24 -8.06
CA LYS A 183 9.80 -2.53 -8.49
C LYS A 183 10.05 -3.49 -7.33
N TRP A 184 10.24 -2.98 -6.11
CA TRP A 184 10.37 -3.82 -4.92
C TRP A 184 9.22 -4.80 -4.76
N ILE A 185 8.00 -4.39 -5.11
CA ILE A 185 6.80 -5.24 -5.00
C ILE A 185 7.01 -6.53 -5.81
N GLY A 186 7.34 -6.41 -7.10
CA GLY A 186 7.59 -7.56 -7.96
C GLY A 186 8.86 -8.33 -7.57
N GLN A 187 9.94 -7.63 -7.26
CA GLN A 187 11.23 -8.24 -6.93
C GLN A 187 11.18 -9.11 -5.66
N ILE A 188 10.41 -8.68 -4.65
CA ILE A 188 10.30 -9.39 -3.36
C ILE A 188 9.21 -10.46 -3.40
N THR A 189 8.07 -10.18 -4.03
CA THR A 189 6.87 -11.03 -3.93
C THR A 189 6.65 -11.93 -5.14
N GLY A 190 7.35 -11.67 -6.26
CA GLY A 190 7.05 -12.26 -7.56
C GLY A 190 5.77 -11.72 -8.22
N ASN A 191 5.03 -10.81 -7.58
CA ASN A 191 3.75 -10.30 -8.05
C ASN A 191 3.85 -8.80 -8.39
N PRO A 192 4.22 -8.41 -9.61
CA PRO A 192 4.34 -7.00 -9.98
C PRO A 192 3.00 -6.25 -9.88
N LEU A 193 3.09 -4.93 -9.66
CA LEU A 193 1.95 -4.01 -9.64
C LEU A 193 1.54 -3.63 -11.08
N ASP A 194 0.97 -4.58 -11.80
CA ASP A 194 0.56 -4.47 -13.21
C ASP A 194 -0.85 -3.87 -13.41
N ASN A 195 -1.67 -3.84 -12.37
CA ASN A 195 -3.09 -3.49 -12.45
C ASN A 195 -3.42 -2.10 -11.88
N ALA A 196 -2.45 -1.17 -11.79
CA ALA A 196 -2.61 0.13 -11.12
C ALA A 196 -2.33 1.36 -12.01
N VAL A 197 -2.48 1.22 -13.33
CA VAL A 197 -2.15 2.27 -14.32
C VAL A 197 -2.87 3.60 -14.04
N ASP A 198 -4.18 3.54 -13.81
CA ASP A 198 -4.99 4.74 -13.61
C ASP A 198 -4.63 5.45 -12.29
N GLU A 199 -4.46 4.69 -11.21
CA GLU A 199 -4.11 5.27 -9.91
C GLU A 199 -2.67 5.80 -9.87
N LEU A 200 -1.75 5.17 -10.61
CA LEU A 200 -0.39 5.68 -10.77
C LEU A 200 -0.39 7.00 -11.52
N SER A 201 -1.22 7.16 -12.56
CA SER A 201 -1.38 8.44 -13.27
C SER A 201 -1.83 9.56 -12.32
N SER A 202 -2.88 9.30 -11.52
CA SER A 202 -3.36 10.22 -10.48
C SER A 202 -2.28 10.54 -9.45
N PHE A 203 -1.54 9.54 -8.98
CA PHE A 203 -0.44 9.72 -8.03
C PHE A 203 0.70 10.57 -8.60
N HIS A 204 1.10 10.32 -9.86
CA HIS A 204 2.16 11.08 -10.51
C HIS A 204 1.79 12.56 -10.68
N ASN A 205 0.57 12.85 -11.11
CA ASN A 205 0.05 14.21 -11.20
C ASN A 205 0.08 14.90 -9.83
N LEU A 206 -0.42 14.25 -8.77
CA LEU A 206 -0.38 14.79 -7.41
C LEU A 206 1.05 15.00 -6.91
N ARG A 207 2.00 14.15 -7.30
CA ARG A 207 3.41 14.27 -6.92
C ARG A 207 4.07 15.48 -7.59
N GLU A 208 3.74 15.76 -8.84
CA GLU A 208 4.20 16.97 -9.54
C GLU A 208 3.65 18.23 -8.87
N ILE A 209 2.34 18.27 -8.61
CA ILE A 209 1.68 19.38 -7.89
C ILE A 209 2.31 19.55 -6.50
N ARG A 210 2.51 18.46 -5.76
CA ARG A 210 3.18 18.48 -4.46
C ARG A 210 4.56 19.13 -4.56
N ASN A 211 5.38 18.71 -5.51
CA ASN A 211 6.74 19.24 -5.66
C ASN A 211 6.71 20.73 -5.97
N HIS A 212 5.83 21.16 -6.89
CA HIS A 212 5.66 22.55 -7.21
C HIS A 212 5.17 23.36 -6.00
N MET A 213 4.11 22.95 -5.30
CA MET A 213 3.61 23.66 -4.11
C MET A 213 4.59 23.66 -2.92
N MET A 214 5.54 22.72 -2.87
CA MET A 214 6.56 22.67 -1.82
C MET A 214 7.76 23.56 -2.10
N HIS A 215 8.15 23.68 -3.38
CA HIS A 215 9.35 24.38 -3.78
C HIS A 215 9.07 25.76 -4.40
N PHE A 216 7.85 26.01 -4.85
CA PHE A 216 7.46 27.17 -5.67
C PHE A 216 8.48 27.39 -6.79
N ASP A 217 8.70 26.34 -7.57
CA ASP A 217 9.53 26.35 -8.76
C ASP A 217 8.71 25.87 -9.98
N PRO A 218 8.28 26.79 -10.87
CA PRO A 218 8.54 28.24 -10.85
C PRO A 218 7.83 28.98 -9.69
N PRO A 219 8.21 30.23 -9.36
CA PRO A 219 7.67 30.97 -8.20
C PRO A 219 6.25 31.50 -8.39
N SER A 220 5.46 30.90 -9.28
CA SER A 220 4.09 31.28 -9.63
C SER A 220 3.20 30.06 -9.55
N LEU A 221 1.99 30.23 -9.00
CA LEU A 221 1.04 29.13 -8.84
C LEU A 221 -0.38 29.60 -9.18
N ILE A 222 -1.02 28.87 -10.08
CA ILE A 222 -2.41 29.03 -10.49
C ILE A 222 -3.14 27.74 -10.10
N VAL A 223 -4.21 27.90 -9.32
CA VAL A 223 -5.06 26.80 -8.86
C VAL A 223 -6.51 27.13 -9.19
N PRO A 224 -7.00 26.78 -10.39
CA PRO A 224 -8.43 26.83 -10.68
C PRO A 224 -9.20 25.89 -9.76
N LEU A 225 -10.37 26.31 -9.29
CA LEU A 225 -11.21 25.48 -8.40
C LEU A 225 -11.71 24.22 -9.11
N GLU A 226 -11.89 24.27 -10.43
CA GLU A 226 -12.12 23.11 -11.30
C GLU A 226 -11.05 22.03 -11.11
N GLU A 227 -9.77 22.42 -11.14
CA GLU A 227 -8.63 21.51 -11.05
C GLU A 227 -8.42 21.04 -9.61
N ALA A 228 -8.61 21.92 -8.62
CA ALA A 228 -8.58 21.53 -7.22
C ALA A 228 -9.60 20.42 -6.91
N ALA A 229 -10.81 20.47 -7.50
CA ALA A 229 -11.79 19.40 -7.40
C ALA A 229 -11.32 18.08 -8.05
N ILE A 230 -10.57 18.16 -9.16
CA ILE A 230 -9.94 16.98 -9.78
C ILE A 230 -8.89 16.40 -8.84
N TRP A 231 -8.00 17.21 -8.26
CA TRP A 231 -6.95 16.76 -7.33
C TRP A 231 -7.55 16.10 -6.07
N LEU A 232 -8.63 16.65 -5.53
CA LEU A 232 -9.38 16.05 -4.41
C LEU A 232 -9.97 14.68 -4.74
N ASN A 233 -10.26 14.40 -6.02
CA ASN A 233 -10.68 13.07 -6.47
C ASN A 233 -9.48 12.14 -6.68
N GLN A 234 -8.38 12.63 -7.25
CA GLN A 234 -7.13 11.87 -7.41
C GLN A 234 -6.57 11.40 -6.07
N ILE A 235 -6.78 12.15 -4.99
CA ILE A 235 -6.43 11.73 -3.64
C ILE A 235 -7.14 10.42 -3.25
N VAL A 236 -8.39 10.22 -3.70
CA VAL A 236 -9.12 8.96 -3.47
C VAL A 236 -8.54 7.83 -4.32
N ASP A 237 -8.11 8.11 -5.56
CA ASP A 237 -7.41 7.12 -6.41
C ASP A 237 -6.15 6.58 -5.73
N VAL A 238 -5.44 7.41 -4.95
CA VAL A 238 -4.29 6.95 -4.16
C VAL A 238 -4.69 5.95 -3.08
N ALA A 239 -5.90 6.02 -2.52
CA ALA A 239 -6.41 4.98 -1.61
C ALA A 239 -6.53 3.62 -2.33
N PHE A 240 -7.00 3.62 -3.58
CA PHE A 240 -7.04 2.43 -4.43
C PHE A 240 -5.64 1.94 -4.78
N LEU A 241 -4.68 2.83 -5.03
CA LEU A 241 -3.27 2.46 -5.22
C LEU A 241 -2.72 1.71 -4.00
N VAL A 242 -2.88 2.26 -2.79
CA VAL A 242 -2.43 1.61 -1.56
C VAL A 242 -3.11 0.25 -1.37
N ARG A 243 -4.40 0.13 -1.71
CA ARG A 243 -5.11 -1.15 -1.67
C ARG A 243 -4.52 -2.17 -2.63
N LYS A 244 -4.21 -1.78 -3.88
CA LYS A 244 -3.60 -2.64 -4.90
C LYS A 244 -2.18 -3.05 -4.52
N ILE A 245 -1.38 -2.14 -3.95
CA ILE A 245 -0.06 -2.48 -3.37
C ILE A 245 -0.23 -3.56 -2.30
N ARG A 246 -1.19 -3.40 -1.38
CA ARG A 246 -1.47 -4.39 -0.33
C ARG A 246 -1.84 -5.76 -0.88
N ASP A 247 -2.67 -5.80 -1.91
CA ASP A 247 -3.03 -7.06 -2.57
C ASP A 247 -1.80 -7.78 -3.14
N LYS A 248 -0.90 -7.04 -3.81
CA LYS A 248 0.31 -7.62 -4.40
C LYS A 248 1.32 -8.11 -3.38
N ILE A 249 1.41 -7.45 -2.22
CA ILE A 249 2.27 -7.90 -1.12
C ILE A 249 1.60 -8.93 -0.21
N GLY A 250 0.34 -9.30 -0.44
CA GLY A 250 -0.38 -10.25 0.42
C GLY A 250 -0.74 -9.69 1.81
N ALA A 251 -0.81 -8.37 1.94
CA ALA A 251 -1.29 -7.70 3.15
C ALA A 251 -2.82 -7.58 3.14
N SER A 252 -3.46 -7.78 4.30
CA SER A 252 -4.89 -7.50 4.46
C SER A 252 -5.20 -6.02 4.23
N GLY A 253 -6.41 -5.74 3.74
CA GLY A 253 -6.93 -4.38 3.76
C GLY A 253 -7.13 -3.88 5.19
N SER A 254 -7.55 -2.62 5.32
CA SER A 254 -7.90 -2.07 6.63
C SER A 254 -9.13 -1.21 6.59
N THR A 255 -9.82 -1.13 7.73
CA THR A 255 -11.00 -0.26 7.89
C THR A 255 -10.68 1.19 7.54
N SER A 256 -9.47 1.67 7.90
CA SER A 256 -9.00 3.01 7.55
C SER A 256 -8.88 3.21 6.04
N ILE A 257 -8.29 2.26 5.30
CA ILE A 257 -8.19 2.34 3.84
C ILE A 257 -9.57 2.25 3.19
N LEU A 258 -10.44 1.36 3.67
CA LEU A 258 -11.82 1.27 3.19
C LEU A 258 -12.54 2.61 3.34
N ASN A 259 -12.45 3.24 4.52
CA ASN A 259 -13.04 4.55 4.76
C ASN A 259 -12.42 5.66 3.89
N PHE A 260 -11.14 5.52 3.54
CA PHE A 260 -10.50 6.42 2.60
C PHE A 260 -11.01 6.22 1.16
N MET A 261 -11.22 4.99 0.73
CA MET A 261 -11.80 4.68 -0.59
C MET A 261 -13.29 5.10 -0.69
N LEU A 262 -14.01 5.12 0.43
CA LEU A 262 -15.44 5.48 0.50
C LEU A 262 -15.69 7.00 0.47
N GLN A 263 -14.64 7.82 0.40
CA GLN A 263 -14.80 9.27 0.32
C GLN A 263 -15.54 9.68 -0.96
N LYS A 264 -16.49 10.62 -0.84
CA LYS A 264 -17.36 11.02 -1.96
C LYS A 264 -16.58 11.74 -3.06
N LYS A 265 -17.00 11.53 -4.30
CA LYS A 265 -16.54 12.30 -5.47
C LYS A 265 -16.88 13.77 -5.29
N VAL A 266 -15.91 14.63 -5.51
CA VAL A 266 -16.05 16.09 -5.53
C VAL A 266 -16.38 16.52 -6.96
N ILE A 267 -17.41 17.34 -7.10
CA ILE A 267 -17.80 17.94 -8.38
C ILE A 267 -17.77 19.44 -8.14
N PHE A 268 -17.04 20.16 -8.98
CA PHE A 268 -17.05 21.60 -8.91
C PHE A 268 -18.36 22.14 -9.48
N VAL A 269 -19.01 23.02 -8.72
CA VAL A 269 -20.25 23.70 -9.10
C VAL A 269 -20.00 25.20 -8.98
N PRO A 270 -20.04 25.97 -10.08
CA PRO A 270 -19.88 27.41 -10.01
C PRO A 270 -21.07 28.06 -9.30
N GLU A 271 -20.88 29.30 -8.83
CA GLU A 271 -22.03 30.10 -8.42
C GLU A 271 -23.02 30.26 -9.58
N PRO A 272 -24.33 30.39 -9.29
CA PRO A 272 -25.35 30.54 -10.33
C PRO A 272 -25.08 31.69 -11.31
N SER A 273 -24.48 32.79 -10.83
CA SER A 273 -24.05 33.94 -11.63
C SER A 273 -22.99 33.60 -12.69
N PHE A 274 -22.21 32.54 -12.48
CA PHE A 274 -21.17 32.06 -13.37
C PHE A 274 -21.54 30.76 -14.12
N ALA A 275 -22.82 30.37 -14.10
CA ALA A 275 -23.28 29.14 -14.74
C ALA A 275 -22.99 29.09 -16.26
N SER A 276 -22.91 30.24 -16.93
CA SER A 276 -22.64 30.38 -18.37
C SER A 276 -21.17 30.63 -18.72
N ARG A 277 -20.24 30.43 -17.79
CA ARG A 277 -18.81 30.60 -18.06
C ARG A 277 -18.29 29.57 -19.07
N LEU A 278 -17.21 29.92 -19.73
CA LEU A 278 -16.50 28.99 -20.61
C LEU A 278 -15.89 27.85 -19.79
N PRO A 279 -15.87 26.61 -20.32
CA PRO A 279 -15.19 25.51 -19.66
C PRO A 279 -13.68 25.77 -19.59
N LEU A 280 -13.03 25.32 -18.52
CA LEU A 280 -11.58 25.40 -18.38
C LEU A 280 -10.92 24.57 -19.50
N ASN A 281 -10.02 25.20 -20.26
CA ASN A 281 -9.18 24.50 -21.23
C ASN A 281 -7.90 24.02 -20.52
N SER A 282 -7.93 22.84 -19.92
CA SER A 282 -6.79 22.30 -19.16
C SER A 282 -5.53 22.01 -20.01
N ARG A 283 -5.59 22.21 -21.34
CA ARG A 283 -4.43 22.07 -22.23
C ARG A 283 -3.67 23.37 -22.47
N GLU A 284 -4.27 24.50 -22.15
CA GLU A 284 -3.72 25.84 -22.46
C GLU A 284 -3.88 26.83 -21.31
N SER A 285 -4.62 26.45 -20.25
CA SER A 285 -4.95 27.31 -19.12
C SER A 285 -4.86 26.54 -17.80
N GLY A 286 -5.01 27.25 -16.68
CA GLY A 286 -5.02 26.66 -15.34
C GLY A 286 -3.63 26.41 -14.76
N TYR A 287 -3.47 25.31 -14.04
CA TYR A 287 -2.21 24.94 -13.41
C TYR A 287 -1.05 24.84 -14.42
N LEU A 288 -1.34 24.46 -15.66
CA LEU A 288 -0.35 24.41 -16.75
C LEU A 288 0.35 25.76 -16.98
N CYS A 289 -0.35 26.88 -16.79
CA CYS A 289 0.24 28.22 -16.91
C CYS A 289 1.24 28.55 -15.79
N SER A 290 1.34 27.68 -14.78
CA SER A 290 2.30 27.78 -13.69
C SER A 290 3.46 26.79 -13.86
N CYS A 291 3.52 26.07 -14.97
CA CYS A 291 4.66 25.22 -15.27
C CYS A 291 5.69 26.01 -16.07
N TRP A 292 6.97 25.63 -15.97
CA TRP A 292 7.98 26.15 -16.87
C TRP A 292 7.54 25.92 -18.32
N PRO A 293 7.65 26.92 -19.22
CA PRO A 293 7.44 26.70 -20.64
C PRO A 293 8.52 25.74 -21.08
N ASN A 294 8.14 24.48 -21.20
CA ASN A 294 8.93 23.34 -21.60
C ASN A 294 10.29 23.72 -22.22
N GLU A 295 11.39 23.64 -21.46
CA GLU A 295 12.74 23.81 -22.06
C GLU A 295 13.02 22.74 -23.12
N ASN A 296 12.24 21.66 -23.17
CA ASN A 296 11.96 20.81 -24.33
C ASN A 296 10.82 19.85 -23.94
N HIS A 297 9.60 20.09 -24.39
CA HIS A 297 8.60 19.03 -24.51
C HIS A 297 8.26 18.98 -25.99
N ASN A 298 9.04 18.17 -26.70
CA ASN A 298 8.42 17.40 -27.76
C ASN A 298 7.19 16.72 -27.15
N THR A 299 6.09 16.74 -27.90
CA THR A 299 4.86 15.95 -27.72
C THR A 299 5.08 14.47 -27.41
N GLU A 300 6.32 13.98 -27.47
CA GLU A 300 6.76 12.66 -27.04
C GLU A 300 6.69 12.45 -25.53
N ASP A 301 6.70 13.47 -24.66
CA ASP A 301 6.76 13.20 -23.21
C ASP A 301 5.40 12.93 -22.54
N ASN A 302 4.30 13.46 -23.06
CA ASN A 302 2.95 13.04 -22.64
C ASN A 302 2.53 11.72 -23.30
N LEU A 303 3.10 11.40 -24.46
CA LEU A 303 3.13 10.04 -24.98
C LEU A 303 4.05 9.16 -24.12
N ASN A 304 5.18 9.66 -23.61
CA ASN A 304 6.09 8.95 -22.69
C ASN A 304 5.55 8.81 -21.29
N ILE A 305 4.55 9.54 -20.79
CA ILE A 305 3.95 9.19 -19.49
C ILE A 305 3.02 8.00 -19.67
N LYS A 306 2.24 7.96 -20.76
CA LYS A 306 1.51 6.74 -21.12
C LYS A 306 2.48 5.63 -21.48
N ASP A 307 3.53 5.88 -22.25
CA ASP A 307 4.52 4.88 -22.64
C ASP A 307 5.47 4.54 -21.49
N ASP A 308 5.78 5.38 -20.50
CA ASP A 308 6.58 5.06 -19.30
C ASP A 308 5.72 4.32 -18.28
N VAL A 309 4.43 4.65 -18.14
CA VAL A 309 3.53 3.83 -17.32
C VAL A 309 3.35 2.47 -17.99
N THR A 310 3.15 2.45 -19.32
CA THR A 310 3.01 1.20 -20.10
C THR A 310 4.32 0.42 -20.15
N LYS A 311 5.49 1.06 -20.23
CA LYS A 311 6.83 0.46 -20.24
C LYS A 311 7.31 0.09 -18.85
N SER A 312 6.96 0.82 -17.80
CA SER A 312 7.17 0.38 -16.42
C SER A 312 6.31 -0.84 -16.12
N VAL A 313 5.08 -0.92 -16.64
CA VAL A 313 4.23 -2.12 -16.55
C VAL A 313 4.78 -3.25 -17.44
N ALA A 314 5.28 -2.97 -18.64
CA ALA A 314 5.88 -3.97 -19.52
C ALA A 314 7.20 -4.51 -18.96
N ASP A 315 8.06 -3.66 -18.41
CA ASP A 315 9.31 -4.03 -17.73
C ASP A 315 9.02 -4.91 -16.50
N LEU A 316 7.93 -4.61 -15.77
CA LEU A 316 7.46 -5.43 -14.66
C LEU A 316 6.92 -6.80 -15.13
N GLN A 317 6.24 -6.87 -16.28
CA GLN A 317 5.76 -8.12 -16.89
C GLN A 317 6.90 -8.95 -17.50
N ILE A 318 7.90 -8.32 -18.10
CA ILE A 318 9.10 -8.97 -18.66
C ILE A 318 9.94 -9.55 -17.51
N ALA A 319 10.16 -8.80 -16.42
CA ALA A 319 10.89 -9.30 -15.25
C ALA A 319 10.21 -10.53 -14.63
N SER A 320 8.87 -10.55 -14.55
CA SER A 320 8.10 -11.71 -14.08
C SER A 320 8.24 -12.94 -15.00
N SER A 321 8.34 -12.72 -16.31
CA SER A 321 8.44 -13.78 -17.32
C SER A 321 9.84 -14.44 -17.30
N VAL A 322 10.89 -13.64 -17.13
CA VAL A 322 12.28 -14.14 -17.01
C VAL A 322 12.46 -14.95 -15.74
N GLN A 323 11.91 -14.48 -14.61
CA GLN A 323 12.00 -15.18 -13.33
C GLN A 323 11.25 -16.53 -13.32
N SER A 324 10.15 -16.63 -14.07
CA SER A 324 9.39 -17.89 -14.23
C SER A 324 10.17 -18.93 -15.07
N LEU A 325 10.88 -18.49 -16.11
CA LEU A 325 11.71 -19.35 -16.96
C LEU A 325 12.96 -19.86 -16.24
N GLU A 326 13.56 -19.06 -15.34
CA GLU A 326 14.70 -19.49 -14.51
C GLU A 326 14.30 -20.57 -13.49
N ILE A 327 13.10 -20.48 -12.93
CA ILE A 327 12.55 -21.49 -12.00
C ILE A 327 12.26 -22.81 -12.72
N GLU A 328 11.72 -22.77 -13.94
CA GLU A 328 11.51 -23.98 -14.74
C GLU A 328 12.83 -24.66 -15.13
N GLN A 329 13.86 -23.90 -15.54
CA GLN A 329 15.16 -24.46 -15.89
C GLN A 329 15.90 -25.08 -14.69
N GLN A 330 15.71 -24.58 -13.48
CA GLN A 330 16.28 -25.17 -12.27
C GLN A 330 15.52 -26.42 -11.79
N SER A 331 14.22 -26.52 -12.08
CA SER A 331 13.41 -27.70 -11.77
C SER A 331 13.55 -28.86 -12.78
N GLY A 332 14.04 -28.58 -14.00
CA GLY A 332 14.21 -29.58 -15.07
C GLY A 332 15.50 -30.40 -15.02
N LEU A 333 16.46 -30.04 -14.15
CA LEU A 333 17.73 -30.75 -13.97
C LEU A 333 17.65 -31.69 -12.76
N GLY A 334 16.79 -32.71 -12.83
CA GLY A 334 16.59 -33.59 -11.68
C GLY A 334 15.81 -34.88 -11.93
N THR A 335 16.03 -35.56 -13.06
CA THR A 335 15.54 -36.95 -13.21
C THR A 335 16.62 -37.84 -13.82
N VAL A 336 17.41 -38.48 -12.95
CA VAL A 336 18.29 -39.59 -13.32
C VAL A 336 17.43 -40.87 -13.33
N GLN A 337 17.20 -41.42 -14.53
CA GLN A 337 16.57 -42.72 -14.73
C GLN A 337 17.56 -43.84 -14.34
N THR A 338 17.12 -44.73 -13.45
CA THR A 338 17.76 -46.04 -13.23
C THR A 338 17.06 -47.08 -14.09
N ASP A 339 17.79 -47.64 -15.06
CA ASP A 339 17.32 -48.70 -15.95
C ASP A 339 17.21 -50.05 -15.24
N SER A 340 16.07 -50.72 -15.43
CA SER A 340 15.86 -52.13 -15.14
C SER A 340 15.51 -52.87 -16.43
N SER A 341 16.40 -53.73 -16.93
CA SER A 341 16.14 -54.61 -18.07
C SER A 341 16.20 -56.08 -17.64
N THR A 342 15.08 -56.77 -17.85
CA THR A 342 14.85 -58.22 -17.78
C THR A 342 15.49 -58.98 -18.95
N ASN A 343 15.95 -60.22 -18.75
CA ASN A 343 15.64 -61.33 -19.69
C ASN A 343 15.98 -62.76 -19.18
N SER A 344 14.94 -63.61 -19.27
CA SER A 344 14.86 -65.02 -19.71
C SER A 344 15.65 -66.20 -19.08
N LEU A 345 14.86 -67.23 -18.74
CA LEU A 345 15.11 -68.67 -18.42
C LEU A 345 15.87 -69.47 -19.51
N PRO A 346 16.49 -70.65 -19.22
CA PRO A 346 15.76 -71.94 -19.28
C PRO A 346 16.16 -73.03 -18.25
N SER A 347 15.27 -74.03 -18.16
CA SER A 347 15.22 -75.22 -17.29
C SER A 347 16.36 -76.26 -17.44
N LYS A 348 16.72 -76.98 -16.35
CA LYS A 348 16.50 -78.44 -16.12
C LYS A 348 17.38 -79.07 -15.00
N ARG A 349 16.75 -80.05 -14.30
CA ARG A 349 17.25 -81.30 -13.67
C ARG A 349 17.82 -81.31 -12.21
N ARG A 350 17.18 -82.18 -11.40
CA ARG A 350 17.65 -83.20 -10.40
C ARG A 350 18.90 -82.83 -9.55
N SER A 351 18.99 -83.06 -8.24
CA SER A 351 18.46 -84.09 -7.33
C SER A 351 18.81 -83.72 -5.86
N THR A 352 18.05 -84.26 -4.91
CA THR A 352 18.26 -84.40 -3.44
C THR A 352 19.66 -84.95 -3.02
N PRO A 353 20.06 -85.12 -1.71
CA PRO A 353 19.32 -85.02 -0.42
C PRO A 353 20.10 -84.45 0.82
N LYS A 354 19.44 -84.54 2.00
CA LYS A 354 19.92 -84.53 3.42
C LYS A 354 20.05 -83.15 4.08
N GLY A 355 19.63 -82.89 5.33
CA GLY A 355 19.08 -83.71 6.41
C GLY A 355 19.46 -83.09 7.77
N PHE A 356 18.60 -83.25 8.78
CA PHE A 356 18.80 -83.00 10.24
C PHE A 356 18.99 -81.52 10.68
N GLY A 357 18.45 -81.04 11.81
CA GLY A 357 17.68 -81.67 12.87
C GLY A 357 17.32 -80.66 13.99
N LYS A 358 16.26 -81.00 14.72
CA LYS A 358 15.79 -80.57 16.05
C LYS A 358 16.71 -79.66 16.89
N LYS A 359 16.16 -78.56 17.41
CA LYS A 359 15.52 -78.50 18.74
C LYS A 359 14.63 -77.27 18.84
#